data_AF-A0A7S0UHW9-F1
#
_entry.id   AF-A0A7S0UHW9-F1
#
_cell.length_a   1.000
_cell.length_b   1.000
_cell.length_c   1.000
_cell.angle_alpha   90.00
_cell.angle_beta   90.00
_cell.angle_gamma   90.00
#
_symmetry.space_group_name_H-M   'P 1'
#
loop_
_entity.id
_entity.type
_entity.pdbx_description
1 polymer ?
#
loop_
_entity_poly.entity_id
_entity_poly.type
_entity_poly.pdbx_seq_one_letter_code
_entity_poly.pdbx_strand_id
1 'polypeptide(L)'
;NTLTMLLGLLDRGGSETLDMTMRCMFRHILQKVRGLQELKQVQLLAFPSAVHLFLDTEVAIALLTSLKKHLYADRDEAYDATDKLVRELTAYITPGELVDAETVRQNQDIIISRELDEPIVALLSLELSRDPSRRAKGELELDRALHVRRRELFQTFYDFLRLLVRGNKRCQEKIFPVVSVFMDHVGVEHLNVADTIAEVFRDNPGLLIQVKQGFLQQFIGWIIEYGRKARWLRFFEAFLEIKGVPVRRTQDLILFLLLQNSEEVVDLDCDYTEGVMLGPEDKRIGKTRIDLMVENEHFAKYASLLKYHCSCINLLAMCASGRNASAKALLAPVTPLKLIIANILDTDVRKDGTREDAIDLDTLQYVKTPWVRLMHDVYFSSQDHTATSTMLCVERLWSGHLSSGEGDTEEEEETYKGGPCIMLEFATALETLVERLKARPTGEEVRADNLDGVKDNWGHDLGVHVTYGAEIVKALKTLFTRKDAYAGVRSVGHRRDVVASSRDIPQEGGHGMGGDHAQSTE
;
A
#
# COMPACT_ATOMS: atom_id res chain seq x y z
N ASN A 1 1.65 -54.33 -13.59
CA ASN A 1 1.94 -55.51 -14.44
C ASN A 1 3.14 -55.26 -15.35
N THR A 2 3.12 -54.31 -16.27
CA THR A 2 4.29 -53.96 -17.12
C THR A 2 5.49 -53.44 -16.34
N LEU A 3 5.30 -52.52 -15.39
CA LEU A 3 6.38 -52.03 -14.50
C LEU A 3 6.99 -53.13 -13.63
N THR A 4 6.16 -54.05 -13.13
CA THR A 4 6.58 -55.18 -12.30
C THR A 4 7.41 -56.19 -13.09
N MET A 5 7.08 -56.41 -14.37
CA MET A 5 7.90 -57.20 -15.29
C MET A 5 9.22 -56.52 -15.66
N LEU A 6 9.22 -55.20 -15.90
CA LEU A 6 10.44 -54.44 -16.20
C LEU A 6 11.42 -54.40 -15.00
N LEU A 7 10.89 -54.25 -13.77
CA LEU A 7 11.69 -54.33 -12.54
C LEU A 7 12.27 -55.75 -12.32
N GLY A 8 11.51 -56.80 -12.64
CA GLY A 8 12.01 -58.18 -12.58
C GLY A 8 13.08 -58.52 -13.63
N LEU A 9 13.11 -57.80 -14.75
CA LEU A 9 14.14 -57.93 -15.79
C LEU A 9 15.42 -57.16 -15.45
N LEU A 10 15.32 -56.06 -14.71
CA LEU A 10 16.47 -55.32 -14.15
C LEU A 10 17.27 -56.16 -13.15
N ASP A 11 16.61 -57.06 -12.43
CA ASP A 11 17.22 -57.89 -11.39
C ASP A 11 17.96 -59.12 -11.96
N ARG A 12 17.83 -59.40 -13.27
CA ARG A 12 18.34 -60.64 -13.91
C ARG A 12 19.14 -60.46 -15.22
N GLY A 13 19.41 -59.22 -15.66
CA GLY A 13 20.02 -58.93 -16.97
C GLY A 13 21.39 -58.25 -16.92
N GLY A 14 22.26 -58.54 -17.91
CA GLY A 14 23.56 -57.89 -18.10
C GLY A 14 23.48 -56.42 -18.54
N SER A 15 24.63 -55.72 -18.55
CA SER A 15 24.76 -54.26 -18.73
C SER A 15 23.94 -53.65 -19.88
N GLU A 16 23.86 -54.32 -21.02
CA GLU A 16 23.19 -53.81 -22.24
C GLU A 16 21.66 -53.91 -22.17
N THR A 17 21.13 -54.97 -21.54
CA THR A 17 19.68 -55.12 -21.33
C THR A 17 19.18 -54.20 -20.21
N LEU A 18 20.06 -53.83 -19.29
CA LEU A 18 19.78 -52.91 -18.19
C LEU A 18 19.51 -51.48 -18.70
N ASP A 19 20.31 -51.00 -19.66
CA ASP A 19 20.12 -49.68 -20.29
C ASP A 19 18.83 -49.61 -21.12
N MET A 20 18.53 -50.63 -21.94
CA MET A 20 17.25 -50.68 -22.68
C MET A 20 16.04 -50.75 -21.73
N THR A 21 16.15 -51.52 -20.64
CA THR A 21 15.08 -51.64 -19.64
C THR A 21 14.87 -50.32 -18.89
N MET A 22 15.94 -49.62 -18.52
CA MET A 22 15.85 -48.27 -17.95
C MET A 22 15.22 -47.28 -18.93
N ARG A 23 15.63 -47.23 -20.19
CA ARG A 23 15.02 -46.33 -21.19
C ARG A 23 13.52 -46.60 -21.38
N CYS A 24 13.11 -47.86 -21.40
CA CYS A 24 11.69 -48.24 -21.46
C CYS A 24 10.93 -47.86 -20.20
N MET A 25 11.53 -48.04 -19.01
CA MET A 25 10.90 -47.64 -17.76
C MET A 25 10.76 -46.12 -17.66
N PHE A 26 11.81 -45.36 -18.01
CA PHE A 26 11.78 -43.91 -18.11
C PHE A 26 10.71 -43.44 -19.09
N ARG A 27 10.59 -44.07 -20.27
CA ARG A 27 9.54 -43.75 -21.25
C ARG A 27 8.14 -43.99 -20.69
N HIS A 28 7.92 -45.10 -19.98
CA HIS A 28 6.63 -45.42 -19.38
C HIS A 28 6.28 -44.50 -18.19
N ILE A 29 7.27 -44.12 -17.38
CA ILE A 29 7.11 -43.13 -16.31
C ILE A 29 6.78 -41.75 -16.91
N LEU A 30 7.52 -41.32 -17.93
CA LEU A 30 7.27 -40.07 -18.65
C LEU A 30 5.91 -40.07 -19.36
N GLN A 31 5.47 -41.20 -19.92
CA GLN A 31 4.12 -41.35 -20.50
C GLN A 31 3.02 -41.22 -19.44
N LYS A 32 3.22 -41.77 -18.23
CA LYS A 32 2.26 -41.56 -17.13
C LYS A 32 2.23 -40.12 -16.64
N VAL A 33 3.38 -39.45 -16.57
CA VAL A 33 3.45 -38.02 -16.23
C VAL A 33 2.74 -37.18 -17.29
N ARG A 34 2.98 -37.47 -18.59
CA ARG A 34 2.23 -36.84 -19.69
C ARG A 34 0.73 -37.13 -19.63
N GLY A 35 0.33 -38.38 -19.43
CA GLY A 35 -1.08 -38.75 -19.32
C GLY A 35 -1.77 -38.08 -18.13
N LEU A 36 -1.07 -37.82 -17.02
CA LEU A 36 -1.59 -37.04 -15.89
C LEU A 36 -1.69 -35.53 -16.21
N GLN A 37 -0.76 -34.99 -17.00
CA GLN A 37 -0.86 -33.62 -17.51
C GLN A 37 -2.03 -33.47 -18.50
N GLU A 38 -2.19 -34.42 -19.42
CA GLU A 38 -3.30 -34.48 -20.37
C GLU A 38 -4.65 -34.67 -19.66
N LEU A 39 -4.72 -35.48 -18.59
CA LEU A 39 -5.92 -35.59 -17.75
C LEU A 39 -6.28 -34.28 -17.04
N LYS A 40 -5.28 -33.52 -16.56
CA LYS A 40 -5.50 -32.16 -16.02
C LYS A 40 -6.01 -31.19 -17.08
N GLN A 41 -5.53 -31.30 -18.32
CA GLN A 41 -6.00 -30.49 -19.46
C GLN A 41 -7.46 -30.84 -19.82
N VAL A 42 -7.82 -32.12 -19.83
CA VAL A 42 -9.19 -32.58 -20.10
C VAL A 42 -10.16 -32.17 -18.99
N GLN A 43 -9.71 -32.12 -17.73
CA GLN A 43 -10.55 -31.69 -16.61
C GLN A 43 -10.94 -30.19 -16.67
N LEU A 44 -10.15 -29.35 -17.36
CA LEU A 44 -10.43 -27.93 -17.60
C LEU A 44 -11.45 -27.69 -18.74
N LEU A 45 -11.73 -28.68 -19.59
CA LEU A 45 -12.57 -28.57 -20.80
C LEU A 45 -14.08 -28.76 -20.56
N ALA A 46 -14.55 -28.67 -19.31
CA ALA A 46 -15.94 -28.99 -18.93
C ALA A 46 -17.00 -27.92 -19.31
N PHE A 47 -16.62 -26.81 -19.96
CA PHE A 47 -17.52 -25.69 -20.27
C PHE A 47 -17.50 -25.33 -21.77
N PRO A 48 -18.65 -25.09 -22.43
CA PRO A 48 -18.70 -24.70 -23.85
C PRO A 48 -17.90 -23.42 -24.17
N SER A 49 -17.90 -22.44 -23.27
CA SER A 49 -17.11 -21.20 -23.43
C SER A 49 -15.60 -21.43 -23.27
N ALA A 50 -15.19 -22.43 -22.47
CA ALA A 50 -13.78 -22.77 -22.27
C ALA A 50 -13.18 -23.44 -23.52
N VAL A 51 -14.00 -24.12 -24.34
CA VAL A 51 -13.57 -24.74 -25.60
C VAL A 51 -13.18 -23.68 -26.64
N HIS A 52 -13.96 -22.60 -26.76
CA HIS A 52 -13.64 -21.50 -27.67
C HIS A 52 -12.34 -20.80 -27.26
N LEU A 53 -12.19 -20.44 -25.99
CA LEU A 53 -10.94 -19.88 -25.47
C LEU A 53 -9.75 -20.83 -25.68
N PHE A 54 -9.96 -22.13 -25.51
CA PHE A 54 -8.91 -23.13 -25.70
C PHE A 54 -8.44 -23.23 -27.16
N LEU A 55 -9.35 -23.15 -28.12
CA LEU A 55 -9.00 -23.13 -29.54
C LEU A 55 -8.37 -21.80 -29.95
N ASP A 56 -8.94 -20.69 -29.50
CA ASP A 56 -8.45 -19.34 -29.79
C ASP A 56 -7.03 -19.13 -29.25
N THR A 57 -6.72 -19.69 -28.07
CA THR A 57 -5.36 -19.65 -27.50
C THR A 57 -4.35 -20.47 -28.31
N GLU A 58 -4.72 -21.61 -28.88
CA GLU A 58 -3.83 -22.36 -29.79
C GLU A 58 -3.49 -21.57 -31.05
N VAL A 59 -4.53 -21.00 -31.67
CA VAL A 59 -4.37 -20.15 -32.85
C VAL A 59 -3.52 -18.93 -32.51
N ALA A 60 -3.75 -18.31 -31.35
CA ALA A 60 -2.97 -17.16 -30.89
C ALA A 60 -1.48 -17.49 -30.70
N ILE A 61 -1.13 -18.63 -30.09
CA ILE A 61 0.28 -19.03 -29.91
C ILE A 61 0.97 -19.20 -31.27
N ALA A 62 0.31 -19.88 -32.21
CA ALA A 62 0.86 -20.08 -33.55
C ALA A 62 1.04 -18.75 -34.30
N LEU A 63 0.05 -17.86 -34.23
CA LEU A 63 0.10 -16.54 -34.85
C LEU A 63 1.19 -15.66 -34.23
N LEU A 64 1.26 -15.54 -32.90
CA LEU A 64 2.30 -14.77 -32.20
C LEU A 64 3.70 -15.27 -32.54
N THR A 65 3.88 -16.59 -32.62
CA THR A 65 5.16 -17.20 -33.00
C THR A 65 5.55 -16.86 -34.44
N SER A 66 4.59 -16.83 -35.37
CA SER A 66 4.83 -16.44 -36.76
C SER A 66 5.11 -14.93 -36.90
N LEU A 67 4.35 -14.10 -36.19
CA LEU A 67 4.43 -12.64 -36.20
C LEU A 67 5.71 -12.14 -35.54
N LYS A 68 6.28 -12.90 -34.61
CA LYS A 68 7.58 -12.60 -33.98
C LYS A 68 8.64 -12.19 -35.00
N LYS A 69 8.81 -12.96 -36.09
CA LYS A 69 9.80 -12.63 -37.15
C LYS A 69 9.50 -11.31 -37.86
N HIS A 70 8.22 -10.99 -38.05
CA HIS A 70 7.78 -9.76 -38.70
C HIS A 70 7.90 -8.54 -37.78
N LEU A 71 7.74 -8.73 -36.47
CA LEU A 71 7.97 -7.72 -35.45
C LEU A 71 9.47 -7.40 -35.29
N TYR A 72 10.36 -8.39 -35.38
CA TYR A 72 11.82 -8.14 -35.48
C TYR A 72 12.20 -7.34 -36.73
N ALA A 73 11.42 -7.46 -37.79
CA ALA A 73 11.63 -6.73 -39.04
C ALA A 73 10.87 -5.38 -39.09
N ASP A 74 10.29 -4.94 -37.97
CA ASP A 74 9.52 -3.69 -37.84
C ASP A 74 8.44 -3.48 -38.89
N ARG A 75 7.71 -4.55 -39.24
CA ARG A 75 6.56 -4.44 -40.17
C ARG A 75 5.34 -3.90 -39.45
N ASP A 76 4.79 -2.80 -39.97
CA ASP A 76 3.59 -2.14 -39.44
C ASP A 76 2.37 -3.05 -39.33
N GLU A 77 2.10 -3.86 -40.35
CA GLU A 77 0.97 -4.80 -40.38
C GLU A 77 1.02 -5.84 -39.24
N ALA A 78 2.23 -6.21 -38.80
CA ALA A 78 2.41 -7.17 -37.71
C ALA A 78 2.08 -6.56 -36.35
N TYR A 79 2.32 -5.26 -36.15
CA TYR A 79 1.95 -4.56 -34.92
C TYR A 79 0.42 -4.52 -34.77
N ASP A 80 -0.30 -4.12 -35.82
CA ASP A 80 -1.77 -4.01 -35.80
C ASP A 80 -2.45 -5.38 -35.61
N ALA A 81 -1.96 -6.41 -36.31
CA ALA A 81 -2.48 -7.78 -36.16
C ALA A 81 -2.24 -8.35 -34.75
N THR A 82 -1.07 -8.07 -34.16
CA THR A 82 -0.74 -8.53 -32.80
C THR A 82 -1.56 -7.78 -31.75
N ASP A 83 -1.70 -6.47 -31.87
CA ASP A 83 -2.48 -5.66 -30.92
C ASP A 83 -3.95 -6.11 -30.91
N LYS A 84 -4.54 -6.34 -32.08
CA LYS A 84 -5.91 -6.84 -32.20
C LYS A 84 -6.09 -8.19 -31.50
N LEU A 85 -5.19 -9.14 -31.76
CA LEU A 85 -5.23 -10.48 -31.17
C LEU A 85 -5.15 -10.43 -29.63
N VAL A 86 -4.24 -9.61 -29.08
CA VAL A 86 -4.07 -9.49 -27.62
C VAL A 86 -5.30 -8.83 -26.99
N ARG A 87 -5.91 -7.83 -27.65
CA ARG A 87 -7.14 -7.20 -27.15
C ARG A 87 -8.32 -8.17 -27.14
N GLU A 88 -8.47 -9.01 -28.16
CA GLU A 88 -9.49 -10.06 -28.19
C GLU A 88 -9.27 -11.06 -27.05
N LEU A 89 -8.03 -11.48 -26.79
CA LEU A 89 -7.69 -12.34 -25.65
C LEU A 89 -7.93 -11.66 -24.29
N THR A 90 -7.66 -10.36 -24.21
CA THR A 90 -7.90 -9.57 -22.99
C THR A 90 -9.40 -9.49 -22.66
N ALA A 91 -10.27 -9.46 -23.67
CA ALA A 91 -11.71 -9.43 -23.47
C ALA A 91 -12.23 -10.67 -22.71
N TYR A 92 -11.65 -11.85 -22.93
CA TYR A 92 -12.02 -13.08 -22.22
C TYR A 92 -11.63 -13.10 -20.74
N ILE A 93 -10.73 -12.21 -20.30
CA ILE A 93 -10.20 -12.12 -18.93
C ILE A 93 -10.71 -10.86 -18.21
N THR A 94 -11.37 -9.95 -18.94
CA THR A 94 -11.89 -8.71 -18.36
C THR A 94 -13.19 -9.01 -17.61
N PRO A 95 -13.29 -8.69 -16.30
CA PRO A 95 -14.53 -8.88 -15.56
C PRO A 95 -15.60 -7.94 -16.13
N GLY A 96 -16.72 -8.52 -16.57
CA GLY A 96 -17.87 -7.80 -17.12
C GLY A 96 -19.18 -8.36 -16.54
N GLU A 97 -20.32 -7.76 -16.89
CA GLU A 97 -21.64 -8.19 -16.39
C GLU A 97 -21.99 -9.65 -16.71
N LEU A 98 -21.31 -10.24 -17.69
CA LEU A 98 -21.53 -11.62 -18.18
C LEU A 98 -20.41 -12.60 -17.77
N VAL A 99 -19.33 -12.13 -17.12
CA VAL A 99 -18.15 -12.96 -16.80
C VAL A 99 -17.89 -12.91 -15.30
N ASP A 100 -18.29 -13.96 -14.60
CA ASP A 100 -18.07 -14.11 -13.17
C ASP A 100 -16.57 -14.23 -12.83
N ALA A 101 -16.20 -13.80 -11.63
CA ALA A 101 -14.82 -13.89 -11.13
C ALA A 101 -14.28 -15.32 -11.07
N GLU A 102 -15.15 -16.33 -11.07
CA GLU A 102 -14.76 -17.74 -11.18
C GLU A 102 -14.43 -18.13 -12.62
N THR A 103 -15.21 -17.68 -13.61
CA THR A 103 -14.93 -17.88 -15.03
C THR A 103 -13.64 -17.18 -15.45
N VAL A 104 -13.38 -15.96 -14.97
CA VAL A 104 -12.09 -15.27 -15.20
C VAL A 104 -10.92 -16.11 -14.69
N ARG A 105 -11.02 -16.68 -13.49
CA ARG A 105 -9.97 -17.52 -12.92
C ARG A 105 -9.73 -18.80 -13.74
N GLN A 106 -10.81 -19.45 -14.15
CA GLN A 106 -10.71 -20.64 -15.02
C GLN A 106 -10.07 -20.28 -16.37
N ASN A 107 -10.44 -19.15 -16.97
CA ASN A 107 -9.84 -18.66 -18.22
C ASN A 107 -8.35 -18.36 -18.07
N GLN A 108 -7.95 -17.70 -16.97
CA GLN A 108 -6.52 -17.46 -16.64
C GLN A 108 -5.75 -18.79 -16.53
N ASP A 109 -6.32 -19.78 -15.84
CA ASP A 109 -5.68 -21.10 -15.66
C ASP A 109 -5.52 -21.85 -16.98
N ILE A 110 -6.51 -21.77 -17.88
CA ILE A 110 -6.42 -22.35 -19.23
C ILE A 110 -5.25 -21.70 -19.98
N ILE A 111 -5.20 -20.37 -20.03
CA ILE A 111 -4.18 -19.61 -20.77
C ILE A 111 -2.77 -19.98 -20.31
N ILE A 112 -2.56 -20.14 -19.00
CA ILE A 112 -1.25 -20.49 -18.45
C ILE A 112 -0.91 -21.96 -18.60
N SER A 113 -1.91 -22.84 -18.52
CA SER A 113 -1.69 -24.25 -18.84
C SER A 113 -1.21 -24.47 -20.28
N ARG A 114 -1.43 -23.48 -21.15
CA ARG A 114 -1.03 -23.45 -22.55
C ARG A 114 0.22 -22.63 -22.84
N GLU A 115 0.82 -22.03 -21.83
CA GLU A 115 2.09 -21.30 -21.97
C GLU A 115 2.03 -20.09 -22.91
N LEU A 116 0.85 -19.48 -23.10
CA LEU A 116 0.69 -18.25 -23.91
C LEU A 116 1.49 -17.06 -23.37
N ASP A 117 1.83 -17.09 -22.08
CA ASP A 117 2.71 -16.11 -21.46
C ASP A 117 4.12 -16.12 -22.06
N GLU A 118 4.61 -17.25 -22.56
CA GLU A 118 5.98 -17.37 -23.09
C GLU A 118 6.20 -16.61 -24.40
N PRO A 119 5.34 -16.74 -25.44
CA PRO A 119 5.43 -15.88 -26.62
C PRO A 119 5.35 -14.39 -26.30
N ILE A 120 4.46 -14.00 -25.37
CA ILE A 120 4.27 -12.58 -25.00
C ILE A 120 5.50 -12.05 -24.29
N VAL A 121 6.03 -12.79 -23.32
CA VAL A 121 7.29 -12.46 -22.63
C VAL A 121 8.45 -12.37 -23.62
N ALA A 122 8.54 -13.31 -24.56
CA ALA A 122 9.60 -13.30 -25.56
C ALA A 122 9.51 -12.11 -26.53
N LEU A 123 8.31 -11.58 -26.77
CA LEU A 123 8.10 -10.33 -27.52
C LEU A 123 8.40 -9.09 -26.67
N LEU A 124 8.16 -9.15 -25.36
CA LEU A 124 8.61 -8.10 -24.45
C LEU A 124 10.14 -8.03 -24.37
N SER A 125 10.87 -9.14 -24.57
CA SER A 125 12.34 -9.11 -24.65
C SER A 125 12.91 -8.39 -25.88
N LEU A 126 12.08 -7.81 -26.77
CA LEU A 126 12.54 -6.97 -27.87
C LEU A 126 13.12 -5.66 -27.31
N GLU A 127 14.23 -5.18 -27.90
CA GLU A 127 14.87 -3.95 -27.44
C GLU A 127 13.95 -2.74 -27.63
N LEU A 128 13.65 -2.04 -26.54
CA LEU A 128 12.96 -0.75 -26.59
C LEU A 128 13.97 0.37 -26.39
N SER A 129 14.46 0.94 -27.50
CA SER A 129 15.45 2.02 -27.47
C SER A 129 14.84 3.29 -26.86
N ARG A 130 15.60 3.92 -25.96
CA ARG A 130 15.19 5.08 -25.15
C ARG A 130 15.98 6.30 -25.57
N ASP A 131 15.36 7.47 -25.49
CA ASP A 131 16.04 8.75 -25.62
C ASP A 131 16.30 9.38 -24.23
N PRO A 132 17.55 9.29 -23.70
CA PRO A 132 17.92 9.88 -22.40
C PRO A 132 18.22 11.38 -22.49
N SER A 133 18.05 12.02 -23.65
CA SER A 133 18.47 13.41 -23.89
C SER A 133 17.82 14.44 -22.95
N ARG A 134 16.65 14.13 -22.37
CA ARG A 134 15.97 14.98 -21.39
C ARG A 134 16.65 14.93 -20.02
N ARG A 135 17.03 13.74 -19.55
CA ARG A 135 17.79 13.57 -18.30
C ARG A 135 19.16 14.22 -18.36
N ALA A 136 19.81 14.18 -19.53
CA ALA A 136 21.07 14.90 -19.75
C ALA A 136 20.95 16.43 -19.58
N LYS A 137 19.72 16.97 -19.70
CA LYS A 137 19.42 18.39 -19.45
C LYS A 137 18.96 18.69 -18.02
N GLY A 138 18.97 17.69 -17.13
CA GLY A 138 18.49 17.82 -15.75
C GLY A 138 16.96 17.73 -15.61
N GLU A 139 16.24 17.32 -16.65
CA GLU A 139 14.80 17.05 -16.53
C GLU A 139 14.56 15.72 -15.83
N LEU A 140 13.83 15.76 -14.70
CA LEU A 140 13.39 14.59 -13.95
C LEU A 140 12.10 14.01 -14.55
N GLU A 141 12.17 13.62 -15.82
CA GLU A 141 11.04 13.08 -16.57
C GLU A 141 11.32 11.70 -17.16
N LEU A 142 10.25 10.96 -17.47
CA LEU A 142 10.37 9.63 -18.06
C LEU A 142 11.03 9.70 -19.45
N ASP A 143 11.83 8.69 -19.76
CA ASP A 143 12.53 8.58 -21.03
C ASP A 143 11.53 8.32 -22.17
N ARG A 144 11.72 9.01 -23.31
CA ARG A 144 10.88 8.81 -24.49
C ARG A 144 11.30 7.53 -25.21
N ALA A 145 10.32 6.73 -25.65
CA ALA A 145 10.57 5.61 -26.54
C ALA A 145 10.83 6.12 -27.96
N LEU A 146 11.92 5.67 -28.58
CA LEU A 146 12.22 5.98 -29.99
C LEU A 146 11.22 5.28 -30.94
N HIS A 147 10.73 4.10 -30.54
CA HIS A 147 9.75 3.32 -31.30
C HIS A 147 8.36 3.37 -30.64
N VAL A 148 7.55 4.37 -31.02
CA VAL A 148 6.22 4.63 -30.45
C VAL A 148 5.27 3.44 -30.60
N ARG A 149 5.21 2.81 -31.79
CA ARG A 149 4.36 1.65 -32.06
C ARG A 149 4.73 0.42 -31.23
N ARG A 150 6.03 0.16 -31.07
CA ARG A 150 6.53 -0.94 -30.23
C ARG A 150 6.15 -0.72 -28.76
N ARG A 151 6.28 0.51 -28.28
CA ARG A 151 5.83 0.89 -26.92
C ARG A 151 4.33 0.67 -26.74
N GLU A 152 3.50 1.07 -27.70
CA GLU A 152 2.04 0.87 -27.62
C GLU A 152 1.68 -0.62 -27.56
N LEU A 153 2.32 -1.46 -28.39
CA LEU A 153 2.14 -2.91 -28.31
C LEU A 153 2.58 -3.46 -26.94
N PHE A 154 3.71 -2.99 -26.40
CA PHE A 154 4.17 -3.39 -25.07
C PHE A 154 3.16 -3.00 -23.99
N GLN A 155 2.53 -1.83 -24.09
CA GLN A 155 1.48 -1.42 -23.16
C GLN A 155 0.30 -2.38 -23.21
N THR A 156 -0.15 -2.79 -24.39
CA THR A 156 -1.22 -3.81 -24.54
C THR A 156 -0.81 -5.15 -23.91
N PHE A 157 0.45 -5.58 -24.08
CA PHE A 157 0.96 -6.78 -23.41
C PHE A 157 0.97 -6.64 -21.88
N TYR A 158 1.39 -5.50 -21.34
CA TYR A 158 1.41 -5.27 -19.89
C TYR A 158 0.01 -5.22 -19.28
N ASP A 159 -0.96 -4.66 -20.00
CA ASP A 159 -2.36 -4.64 -19.58
C ASP A 159 -2.95 -6.05 -19.55
N PHE A 160 -2.67 -6.86 -20.59
CA PHE A 160 -3.02 -8.27 -20.63
C PHE A 160 -2.38 -9.07 -19.48
N LEU A 161 -1.06 -8.93 -19.28
CA LEU A 161 -0.33 -9.64 -18.23
C LEU A 161 -0.83 -9.25 -16.83
N ARG A 162 -1.14 -7.97 -16.61
CA ARG A 162 -1.72 -7.50 -15.34
C ARG A 162 -3.04 -8.20 -15.04
N LEU A 163 -3.92 -8.31 -16.03
CA LEU A 163 -5.19 -9.01 -15.87
C LEU A 163 -5.02 -10.51 -15.72
N LEU A 164 -4.04 -11.11 -16.39
CA LEU A 164 -3.73 -12.54 -16.26
C LEU A 164 -3.23 -12.90 -14.86
N VAL A 165 -2.43 -12.02 -14.25
CA VAL A 165 -1.79 -12.24 -12.95
C VAL A 165 -2.72 -11.92 -11.77
N ARG A 166 -3.66 -10.99 -11.95
CA ARG A 166 -4.55 -10.51 -10.90
C ARG A 166 -5.34 -11.65 -10.27
N GLY A 167 -5.09 -11.88 -8.97
CA GLY A 167 -5.82 -12.86 -8.15
C GLY A 167 -5.45 -14.32 -8.40
N ASN A 168 -4.44 -14.61 -9.25
CA ASN A 168 -4.03 -15.97 -9.55
C ASN A 168 -2.55 -16.20 -9.21
N LYS A 169 -2.34 -16.94 -8.11
CA LYS A 169 -1.01 -17.23 -7.54
C LYS A 169 -0.13 -18.06 -8.47
N ARG A 170 -0.72 -18.96 -9.26
CA ARG A 170 0.03 -19.81 -10.19
C ARG A 170 0.65 -18.97 -11.31
N CYS A 171 -0.08 -17.97 -11.82
CA CYS A 171 0.46 -17.01 -12.78
C CYS A 171 1.61 -16.22 -12.19
N GLN A 172 1.40 -15.70 -10.97
CA GLN A 172 2.37 -14.87 -10.26
C GLN A 172 3.69 -15.60 -10.10
N GLU A 173 3.67 -16.87 -9.68
CA GLU A 173 4.85 -17.70 -9.51
C GLU A 173 5.56 -18.00 -10.85
N LYS A 174 4.81 -18.17 -11.95
CA LYS A 174 5.39 -18.40 -13.28
C LYS A 174 6.06 -17.15 -13.86
N ILE A 175 5.46 -15.97 -13.67
CA ILE A 175 5.95 -14.69 -14.22
C ILE A 175 7.08 -14.09 -13.37
N PHE A 176 7.13 -14.38 -12.07
CA PHE A 176 8.12 -13.84 -11.15
C PHE A 176 9.59 -13.91 -11.65
N PRO A 177 10.10 -15.03 -12.21
CA PRO A 177 11.47 -15.10 -12.73
C PRO A 177 11.77 -14.14 -13.89
N VAL A 178 10.73 -13.72 -14.63
CA VAL A 178 10.84 -12.83 -15.80
C VAL A 178 10.73 -11.35 -15.40
N VAL A 179 10.33 -11.05 -14.17
CA VAL A 179 10.16 -9.66 -13.70
C VAL A 179 11.41 -8.81 -13.89
N SER A 180 12.61 -9.40 -13.83
CA SER A 180 13.87 -8.69 -14.13
C SER A 180 13.89 -8.05 -15.52
N VAL A 181 13.34 -8.71 -16.54
CA VAL A 181 13.21 -8.15 -17.90
C VAL A 181 12.24 -6.98 -17.91
N PHE A 182 11.19 -7.04 -17.09
CA PHE A 182 10.23 -5.93 -16.98
C PHE A 182 10.87 -4.71 -16.33
N MET A 183 11.77 -4.90 -15.36
CA MET A 183 12.47 -3.79 -14.72
C MET A 183 13.23 -2.94 -15.71
N ASP A 184 13.79 -3.54 -16.78
CA ASP A 184 14.44 -2.78 -17.83
C ASP A 184 13.48 -1.77 -18.45
N HIS A 185 12.23 -2.13 -18.73
CA HIS A 185 11.28 -1.20 -19.37
C HIS A 185 10.70 -0.13 -18.43
N VAL A 186 11.03 -0.16 -17.13
CA VAL A 186 10.61 0.88 -16.19
C VAL A 186 11.35 2.18 -16.49
N GLY A 187 10.64 3.31 -16.38
CA GLY A 187 11.17 4.64 -16.71
C GLY A 187 10.81 5.12 -18.12
N VAL A 188 10.19 4.27 -18.94
CA VAL A 188 9.69 4.66 -20.28
C VAL A 188 8.33 5.35 -20.18
N GLU A 189 8.19 6.49 -20.84
CA GLU A 189 6.95 7.27 -20.89
C GLU A 189 5.78 6.45 -21.46
N HIS A 190 4.59 6.58 -20.87
CA HIS A 190 3.36 5.86 -21.26
C HIS A 190 3.37 4.34 -21.14
N LEU A 191 4.30 3.77 -20.37
CA LEU A 191 4.35 2.33 -20.10
C LEU A 191 4.07 2.02 -18.62
N ASN A 192 3.05 1.20 -18.37
CA ASN A 192 2.52 0.93 -17.02
C ASN A 192 3.14 -0.30 -16.35
N VAL A 193 4.46 -0.47 -16.50
CA VAL A 193 5.17 -1.68 -16.06
C VAL A 193 5.11 -1.88 -14.54
N ALA A 194 5.27 -0.80 -13.77
CA ALA A 194 5.29 -0.86 -12.31
C ALA A 194 3.99 -1.42 -11.72
N ASP A 195 2.83 -1.10 -12.32
CA ASP A 195 1.54 -1.62 -11.86
C ASP A 195 1.44 -3.13 -12.12
N THR A 196 1.92 -3.61 -13.26
CA THR A 196 1.97 -5.05 -13.58
C THR A 196 2.90 -5.78 -12.63
N ILE A 197 4.10 -5.24 -12.35
CA ILE A 197 5.02 -5.81 -11.37
C ILE A 197 4.38 -5.85 -9.98
N ALA A 198 3.73 -4.76 -9.54
CA ALA A 198 3.04 -4.74 -8.25
C ALA A 198 1.94 -5.82 -8.17
N GLU A 199 1.20 -6.06 -9.25
CA GLU A 199 0.18 -7.12 -9.32
C GLU A 199 0.78 -8.54 -9.22
N VAL A 200 2.02 -8.75 -9.70
CA VAL A 200 2.74 -10.02 -9.53
C VAL A 200 2.96 -10.36 -8.05
N PHE A 201 3.25 -9.37 -7.23
CA PHE A 201 3.50 -9.58 -5.79
C PHE A 201 2.24 -9.48 -4.93
N ARG A 202 1.18 -8.82 -5.43
CA ARG A 202 -0.03 -8.54 -4.66
C ARG A 202 -0.66 -9.83 -4.12
N ASP A 203 -0.98 -9.81 -2.82
CA ASP A 203 -1.62 -10.90 -2.09
C ASP A 203 -0.91 -12.26 -2.15
N ASN A 204 0.41 -12.27 -2.44
CA ASN A 204 1.21 -13.48 -2.52
C ASN A 204 2.31 -13.54 -1.44
N PRO A 205 2.05 -14.18 -0.28
CA PRO A 205 3.05 -14.26 0.79
C PRO A 205 4.31 -15.02 0.38
N GLY A 206 4.19 -16.02 -0.49
CA GLY A 206 5.33 -16.83 -0.93
C GLY A 206 6.35 -16.03 -1.75
N LEU A 207 5.86 -15.11 -2.58
CA LEU A 207 6.72 -14.21 -3.37
C LEU A 207 7.24 -13.04 -2.53
N LEU A 208 6.42 -12.46 -1.65
CA LEU A 208 6.83 -11.33 -0.81
C LEU A 208 8.00 -11.67 0.12
N ILE A 209 8.09 -12.92 0.61
CA ILE A 209 9.23 -13.37 1.41
C ILE A 209 10.54 -13.42 0.59
N GLN A 210 10.44 -13.68 -0.71
CA GLN A 210 11.57 -13.82 -1.63
C GLN A 210 12.09 -12.48 -2.18
N VAL A 211 11.39 -11.38 -1.90
CA VAL A 211 11.80 -10.04 -2.35
C VAL A 211 13.17 -9.69 -1.77
N LYS A 212 14.10 -9.34 -2.65
CA LYS A 212 15.46 -8.93 -2.30
C LYS A 212 15.51 -7.42 -2.07
N GLN A 213 16.38 -6.98 -1.16
CA GLN A 213 16.64 -5.55 -0.93
C GLN A 213 17.05 -4.81 -2.22
N GLY A 214 17.97 -5.39 -3.01
CA GLY A 214 18.44 -4.78 -4.25
C GLY A 214 17.34 -4.51 -5.28
N PHE A 215 16.27 -5.32 -5.28
CA PHE A 215 15.11 -5.11 -6.15
C PHE A 215 14.37 -3.82 -5.76
N LEU A 216 14.07 -3.63 -4.47
CA LEU A 216 13.39 -2.44 -3.97
C LEU A 216 14.27 -1.18 -4.06
N GLN A 217 15.60 -1.34 -3.89
CA GLN A 217 16.56 -0.25 -4.06
C GLN A 217 16.54 0.34 -5.47
N GLN A 218 16.35 -0.47 -6.51
CA GLN A 218 16.25 0.04 -7.88
C GLN A 218 15.03 0.94 -8.06
N PHE A 219 13.88 0.60 -7.44
CA PHE A 219 12.70 1.47 -7.46
C PHE A 219 12.92 2.79 -6.72
N ILE A 220 13.69 2.79 -5.63
CA ILE A 220 14.11 4.02 -4.96
C ILE A 220 15.01 4.87 -5.88
N GLY A 221 15.97 4.24 -6.56
CA GLY A 221 16.80 4.89 -7.58
C GLY A 221 15.97 5.56 -8.68
N TRP A 222 14.89 4.94 -9.12
CA TRP A 222 13.99 5.53 -10.12
C TRP A 222 13.21 6.74 -9.62
N ILE A 223 12.91 6.84 -8.33
CA ILE A 223 12.31 8.06 -7.77
C ILE A 223 13.31 9.23 -7.85
N ILE A 224 14.58 8.93 -7.56
CA ILE A 224 15.67 9.89 -7.62
C ILE A 224 15.93 10.31 -9.08
N GLU A 225 15.97 9.35 -10.01
CA GLU A 225 16.28 9.60 -11.42
C GLU A 225 15.12 10.24 -12.21
N TYR A 226 13.88 9.81 -12.00
CA TYR A 226 12.70 10.23 -12.79
C TYR A 226 11.76 11.18 -12.02
N GLY A 227 12.20 11.64 -10.85
CA GLY A 227 11.51 12.63 -10.03
C GLY A 227 10.39 12.09 -9.14
N ARG A 228 9.95 12.98 -8.24
CA ARG A 228 8.91 12.73 -7.24
C ARG A 228 7.54 12.57 -7.89
N LYS A 229 7.08 11.31 -8.02
CA LYS A 229 5.76 10.96 -8.57
C LYS A 229 5.06 9.97 -7.64
N ALA A 230 3.83 10.29 -7.24
CA ALA A 230 3.07 9.49 -6.27
C ALA A 230 2.92 8.01 -6.68
N ARG A 231 2.90 7.73 -8.00
CA ARG A 231 2.83 6.37 -8.54
C ARG A 231 4.00 5.48 -8.10
N TRP A 232 5.20 6.03 -7.98
CA TRP A 232 6.36 5.27 -7.51
C TRP A 232 6.20 4.80 -6.07
N LEU A 233 5.54 5.61 -5.23
CA LEU A 233 5.27 5.25 -3.83
C LEU A 233 4.15 4.21 -3.73
N ARG A 234 3.12 4.33 -4.57
CA ARG A 234 2.01 3.36 -4.65
C ARG A 234 2.47 1.94 -5.00
N PHE A 235 3.59 1.81 -5.70
CA PHE A 235 4.21 0.51 -5.97
C PHE A 235 4.55 -0.26 -4.68
N PHE A 236 5.10 0.43 -3.68
CA PHE A 236 5.51 -0.19 -2.42
C PHE A 236 4.33 -0.68 -1.57
N GLU A 237 3.14 -0.09 -1.74
CA GLU A 237 1.92 -0.46 -1.01
C GLU A 237 1.58 -1.95 -1.18
N ALA A 238 1.81 -2.50 -2.38
CA ALA A 238 1.55 -3.91 -2.70
C ALA A 238 2.44 -4.89 -1.90
N PHE A 239 3.51 -4.40 -1.26
CA PHE A 239 4.45 -5.19 -0.49
C PHE A 239 4.26 -5.06 1.02
N LEU A 240 3.52 -4.05 1.50
CA LEU A 240 3.39 -3.78 2.94
C LEU A 240 2.30 -4.61 3.60
N GLU A 241 1.21 -4.89 2.89
CA GLU A 241 0.05 -5.61 3.42
C GLU A 241 -0.46 -6.69 2.45
N ILE A 242 -0.92 -7.81 3.00
CA ILE A 242 -1.57 -8.91 2.27
C ILE A 242 -3.01 -8.98 2.77
N LYS A 243 -3.99 -8.67 1.93
CA LYS A 243 -5.41 -8.65 2.33
C LYS A 243 -5.67 -7.87 3.64
N GLY A 244 -4.97 -6.76 3.84
CA GLY A 244 -5.05 -5.92 5.04
C GLY A 244 -4.26 -6.43 6.26
N VAL A 245 -3.47 -7.50 6.09
CA VAL A 245 -2.56 -7.99 7.14
C VAL A 245 -1.14 -7.49 6.86
N PRO A 246 -0.52 -6.71 7.77
CA PRO A 246 0.81 -6.16 7.56
C PRO A 246 1.90 -7.24 7.56
N VAL A 247 2.89 -7.06 6.68
CA VAL A 247 4.03 -7.96 6.50
C VAL A 247 5.30 -7.31 7.04
N ARG A 248 5.64 -7.65 8.28
CA ARG A 248 6.75 -7.02 9.03
C ARG A 248 8.08 -6.95 8.26
N ARG A 249 8.48 -8.04 7.60
CA ARG A 249 9.77 -8.13 6.90
C ARG A 249 9.90 -7.07 5.79
N THR A 250 8.87 -6.92 4.97
CA THR A 250 8.86 -5.96 3.85
C THR A 250 8.61 -4.55 4.36
N GLN A 251 7.79 -4.36 5.40
CA GLN A 251 7.65 -3.08 6.10
C GLN A 251 9.00 -2.56 6.61
N ASP A 252 9.75 -3.38 7.37
CA ASP A 252 11.04 -2.99 7.92
C ASP A 252 12.06 -2.67 6.80
N LEU A 253 12.05 -3.48 5.73
CA LEU A 253 12.94 -3.29 4.60
C LEU A 253 12.65 -2.01 3.81
N ILE A 254 11.37 -1.76 3.48
CA ILE A 254 10.95 -0.55 2.76
C ILE A 254 11.21 0.69 3.61
N LEU A 255 10.87 0.64 4.91
CA LEU A 255 11.14 1.74 5.83
C LEU A 255 12.64 2.07 5.90
N PHE A 256 13.49 1.05 6.05
CA PHE A 256 14.93 1.24 6.06
C PHE A 256 15.44 1.94 4.79
N LEU A 257 14.98 1.50 3.62
CA LEU A 257 15.38 2.08 2.34
C LEU A 257 14.88 3.53 2.14
N LEU A 258 13.67 3.84 2.60
CA LEU A 258 13.12 5.19 2.56
C LEU A 258 13.90 6.13 3.48
N LEU A 259 14.21 5.70 4.71
CA LEU A 259 14.95 6.52 5.67
C LEU A 259 16.41 6.75 5.25
N GLN A 260 17.03 5.74 4.64
CA GLN A 260 18.40 5.85 4.11
C GLN A 260 18.51 6.93 3.01
N ASN A 261 17.45 7.12 2.20
CA ASN A 261 17.40 8.11 1.12
C ASN A 261 16.37 9.21 1.45
N SER A 262 16.24 9.55 2.74
CA SER A 262 15.15 10.41 3.22
C SER A 262 15.17 11.81 2.62
N GLU A 263 16.35 12.43 2.49
CA GLU A 263 16.51 13.76 1.90
C GLU A 263 15.96 13.82 0.46
N GLU A 264 16.17 12.75 -0.32
CA GLU A 264 15.80 12.73 -1.73
C GLU A 264 14.35 12.26 -1.95
N VAL A 265 13.93 11.25 -1.18
CA VAL A 265 12.67 10.53 -1.42
C VAL A 265 11.56 10.97 -0.47
N VAL A 266 11.85 11.21 0.81
CA VAL A 266 10.81 11.46 1.82
C VAL A 266 10.47 12.95 1.86
N ASP A 267 9.27 13.28 1.39
CA ASP A 267 8.75 14.66 1.41
C ASP A 267 7.70 14.85 2.50
N LEU A 268 8.12 15.30 3.69
CA LEU A 268 7.23 15.56 4.83
C LEU A 268 6.74 17.00 4.92
N ASP A 269 7.48 17.97 4.37
CA ASP A 269 7.12 19.38 4.52
C ASP A 269 6.39 19.91 3.29
N CYS A 270 6.58 19.27 2.12
CA CYS A 270 6.02 19.70 0.83
C CYS A 270 6.38 21.17 0.53
N ASP A 271 7.63 21.53 0.83
CA ASP A 271 8.15 22.89 0.68
C ASP A 271 9.25 22.90 -0.38
N TYR A 272 9.03 23.67 -1.45
CA TYR A 272 9.87 23.72 -2.63
C TYR A 272 10.49 25.11 -2.84
N THR A 273 10.54 25.95 -1.80
CA THR A 273 11.13 27.29 -1.87
C THR A 273 12.63 27.27 -2.20
N GLU A 274 13.36 26.26 -1.71
CA GLU A 274 14.81 26.17 -1.86
C GLU A 274 15.25 25.33 -3.07
N GLY A 275 14.29 24.79 -3.85
CA GLY A 275 14.53 24.26 -5.20
C GLY A 275 15.44 23.03 -5.34
N VAL A 276 15.85 22.38 -4.24
CA VAL A 276 16.90 21.33 -4.26
C VAL A 276 16.48 20.05 -5.01
N MET A 277 15.18 19.80 -5.16
CA MET A 277 14.64 18.48 -5.56
C MET A 277 13.78 18.50 -6.83
N LEU A 278 13.74 19.62 -7.54
CA LEU A 278 13.00 19.79 -8.79
C LEU A 278 13.95 20.16 -9.93
N GLY A 279 13.61 19.76 -11.16
CA GLY A 279 14.37 20.17 -12.33
C GLY A 279 14.32 21.69 -12.51
N PRO A 280 15.37 22.33 -13.08
CA PRO A 280 15.51 23.79 -13.13
C PRO A 280 14.38 24.53 -13.87
N GLU A 281 13.66 23.84 -14.75
CA GLU A 281 12.53 24.37 -15.53
C GLU A 281 11.16 24.14 -14.86
N ASP A 282 11.13 23.58 -13.65
CA ASP A 282 9.89 23.25 -12.96
C ASP A 282 9.25 24.52 -12.35
N LYS A 283 8.01 24.80 -12.78
CA LYS A 283 7.23 25.97 -12.34
C LYS A 283 6.83 25.94 -10.86
N ARG A 284 7.07 24.83 -10.17
CA ARG A 284 6.76 24.65 -8.75
C ARG A 284 7.91 25.05 -7.83
N ILE A 285 9.08 25.34 -8.39
CA ILE A 285 10.18 25.97 -7.64
C ILE A 285 9.65 27.28 -7.03
N GLY A 286 9.95 27.49 -5.74
CA GLY A 286 9.48 28.67 -5.01
C GLY A 286 8.13 28.50 -4.32
N LYS A 287 7.41 27.38 -4.55
CA LYS A 287 6.08 27.15 -3.95
C LYS A 287 6.17 26.44 -2.61
N THR A 288 5.35 26.90 -1.68
CA THR A 288 5.10 26.20 -0.40
C THR A 288 3.95 25.20 -0.55
N ARG A 289 3.78 24.33 0.46
CA ARG A 289 2.62 23.42 0.54
C ARG A 289 1.28 24.14 0.37
N ILE A 290 1.14 25.31 0.99
CA ILE A 290 -0.10 26.10 0.95
C ILE A 290 -0.36 26.61 -0.47
N ASP A 291 0.67 27.06 -1.18
CA ASP A 291 0.49 27.53 -2.56
C ASP A 291 0.03 26.38 -3.48
N LEU A 292 0.58 25.17 -3.28
CA LEU A 292 0.14 23.95 -4.00
C LEU A 292 -1.29 23.52 -3.63
N MET A 293 -1.70 23.75 -2.38
CA MET A 293 -3.06 23.48 -1.92
C MET A 293 -4.07 24.47 -2.52
N VAL A 294 -3.74 25.77 -2.55
CA VAL A 294 -4.59 26.81 -3.18
C VAL A 294 -4.75 26.55 -4.68
N GLU A 295 -3.71 26.07 -5.35
CA GLU A 295 -3.77 25.68 -6.76
C GLU A 295 -4.53 24.35 -7.00
N ASN A 296 -4.96 23.68 -5.94
CA ASN A 296 -5.58 22.36 -5.97
C ASN A 296 -4.75 21.35 -6.78
N GLU A 297 -3.43 21.38 -6.61
CA GLU A 297 -2.48 20.59 -7.41
C GLU A 297 -2.68 19.08 -7.24
N HIS A 298 -3.31 18.66 -6.14
CA HIS A 298 -3.72 17.27 -5.92
C HIS A 298 -4.74 16.76 -6.96
N PHE A 299 -5.45 17.60 -7.71
CA PHE A 299 -6.26 17.13 -8.86
C PHE A 299 -5.43 16.89 -10.12
N ALA A 300 -4.17 17.35 -10.17
CA ALA A 300 -3.32 17.14 -11.33
C ALA A 300 -3.17 15.64 -11.63
N LYS A 301 -3.36 15.29 -12.90
CA LYS A 301 -3.36 13.90 -13.36
C LYS A 301 -1.99 13.24 -13.23
N TYR A 302 -0.93 14.02 -13.39
CA TYR A 302 0.45 13.54 -13.41
C TYR A 302 1.35 14.43 -12.54
N ALA A 303 2.39 13.82 -11.99
CA ALA A 303 3.49 14.47 -11.29
C ALA A 303 3.11 15.38 -10.10
N SER A 304 1.91 15.29 -9.54
CA SER A 304 1.50 16.12 -8.40
C SER A 304 2.42 15.92 -7.19
N LEU A 305 3.06 17.01 -6.74
CA LEU A 305 3.92 17.03 -5.55
C LEU A 305 3.09 16.92 -4.28
N LEU A 306 1.88 17.50 -4.26
CA LEU A 306 0.99 17.38 -3.12
C LEU A 306 0.49 15.94 -2.94
N LYS A 307 0.12 15.25 -4.03
CA LYS A 307 -0.16 13.80 -4.01
C LYS A 307 1.07 13.00 -3.58
N TYR A 308 2.27 13.39 -4.02
CA TYR A 308 3.50 12.70 -3.63
C TYR A 308 3.74 12.80 -2.12
N HIS A 309 3.68 14.00 -1.56
CA HIS A 309 3.76 14.28 -0.13
C HIS A 309 2.75 13.44 0.68
N CYS A 310 1.46 13.48 0.31
CA CYS A 310 0.42 12.69 0.98
C CYS A 310 0.68 11.17 0.87
N SER A 311 1.15 10.70 -0.29
CA SER A 311 1.49 9.29 -0.50
C SER A 311 2.72 8.87 0.32
N CYS A 312 3.72 9.76 0.51
CA CYS A 312 4.87 9.51 1.36
C CYS A 312 4.44 9.25 2.80
N ILE A 313 3.64 10.15 3.37
CA ILE A 313 3.14 10.02 4.75
C ILE A 313 2.33 8.74 4.92
N ASN A 314 1.44 8.45 3.96
CA ASN A 314 0.63 7.23 3.96
C ASN A 314 1.52 5.97 3.92
N LEU A 315 2.59 5.98 3.11
CA LEU A 315 3.55 4.88 3.02
C LEU A 315 4.28 4.66 4.34
N LEU A 316 4.73 5.73 5.01
CA LEU A 316 5.35 5.64 6.33
C LEU A 316 4.38 5.10 7.39
N ALA A 317 3.10 5.52 7.35
CA ALA A 317 2.06 4.98 8.21
C ALA A 317 1.85 3.47 7.98
N MET A 318 1.78 3.04 6.72
CA MET A 318 1.68 1.60 6.38
C MET A 318 2.91 0.79 6.78
N CYS A 319 4.11 1.38 6.79
CA CYS A 319 5.29 0.72 7.35
C CYS A 319 5.18 0.50 8.87
N ALA A 320 4.50 1.41 9.58
CA ALA A 320 4.24 1.33 11.02
C ALA A 320 2.97 0.51 11.38
N SER A 321 2.15 0.14 10.39
CA SER A 321 0.85 -0.47 10.65
C SER A 321 0.97 -1.83 11.36
N GLY A 322 0.00 -2.11 12.23
CA GLY A 322 -0.04 -3.33 13.04
C GLY A 322 0.93 -3.33 14.23
N ARG A 323 1.53 -4.49 14.51
CA ARG A 323 2.41 -4.72 15.69
C ARG A 323 3.89 -4.58 15.36
N ASN A 324 4.26 -3.61 14.53
CA ASN A 324 5.65 -3.37 14.15
C ASN A 324 6.34 -2.33 15.06
N ALA A 325 6.74 -2.74 16.27
CA ALA A 325 7.39 -1.84 17.23
C ALA A 325 8.72 -1.25 16.70
N SER A 326 9.48 -2.02 15.90
CA SER A 326 10.73 -1.54 15.28
C SER A 326 10.49 -0.37 14.35
N ALA A 327 9.49 -0.47 13.45
CA ALA A 327 9.15 0.62 12.56
C ALA A 327 8.67 1.87 13.32
N LYS A 328 7.81 1.69 14.34
CA LYS A 328 7.30 2.79 15.17
C LYS A 328 8.42 3.54 15.88
N ALA A 329 9.38 2.81 16.46
CA ALA A 329 10.53 3.40 17.14
C ALA A 329 11.45 4.17 16.19
N LEU A 330 11.64 3.69 14.95
CA LEU A 330 12.43 4.38 13.93
C LEU A 330 11.73 5.64 13.38
N LEU A 331 10.41 5.63 13.29
CA LEU A 331 9.62 6.75 12.79
C LEU A 331 9.39 7.84 13.83
N ALA A 332 9.27 7.50 15.12
CA ALA A 332 9.05 8.46 16.20
C ALA A 332 9.99 9.69 16.21
N PRO A 333 11.31 9.57 15.98
CA PRO A 333 12.19 10.74 15.88
C PRO A 333 12.05 11.52 14.57
N VAL A 334 11.67 10.86 13.46
CA VAL A 334 11.52 11.47 12.13
C VAL A 334 10.20 12.24 12.04
N THR A 335 9.14 11.71 12.66
CA THR A 335 7.81 12.33 12.69
C THR A 335 7.34 12.51 14.14
N PRO A 336 7.93 13.45 14.90
CA PRO A 336 7.53 13.71 16.28
C PRO A 336 6.04 14.04 16.36
N LEU A 337 5.38 13.59 17.44
CA LEU A 337 3.93 13.82 17.61
C LEU A 337 3.57 15.30 17.44
N LYS A 338 4.35 16.23 18.01
CA LYS A 338 4.14 17.68 17.86
C LYS A 338 4.09 18.14 16.40
N LEU A 339 4.95 17.60 15.53
CA LEU A 339 4.97 17.90 14.10
C LEU A 339 3.69 17.39 13.42
N ILE A 340 3.27 16.16 13.75
CA ILE A 340 2.02 15.60 13.22
C ILE A 340 0.82 16.44 13.65
N ILE A 341 0.76 16.85 14.93
CA ILE A 341 -0.31 17.72 15.43
C ILE A 341 -0.35 19.05 14.68
N ALA A 342 0.81 19.71 14.50
CA ALA A 342 0.90 20.96 13.78
C ALA A 342 0.41 20.81 12.32
N ASN A 343 0.80 19.72 11.65
CA ASN A 343 0.35 19.45 10.28
C ASN A 343 -1.15 19.10 10.15
N ILE A 344 -1.84 18.76 11.24
CA ILE A 344 -3.30 18.57 11.28
C ILE A 344 -4.04 19.88 11.63
N LEU A 345 -3.52 20.66 12.59
CA LEU A 345 -4.21 21.84 13.13
C LEU A 345 -3.87 23.15 12.42
N ASP A 346 -2.66 23.23 11.87
CA ASP A 346 -2.08 24.44 11.26
C ASP A 346 -1.80 24.22 9.77
N THR A 347 -2.57 23.33 9.11
CA THR A 347 -2.41 23.01 7.68
C THR A 347 -2.58 24.23 6.77
N ASP A 348 -3.42 25.16 7.20
CA ASP A 348 -3.81 26.42 6.54
C ASP A 348 -2.95 27.62 6.97
N VAL A 349 -1.98 27.44 7.88
CA VAL A 349 -1.18 28.55 8.45
C VAL A 349 0.12 28.74 7.67
N ARG A 350 0.30 29.91 7.05
CA ARG A 350 1.57 30.30 6.38
C ARG A 350 2.69 30.50 7.39
N LYS A 351 3.94 30.52 6.91
CA LYS A 351 5.13 30.84 7.73
C LYS A 351 5.03 32.20 8.44
N ASP A 352 4.26 33.13 7.87
CA ASP A 352 4.01 34.46 8.43
C ASP A 352 2.94 34.47 9.55
N GLY A 353 2.35 33.31 9.88
CA GLY A 353 1.32 33.15 10.91
C GLY A 353 -0.10 33.47 10.46
N THR A 354 -0.30 33.85 9.20
CA THR A 354 -1.62 34.10 8.62
C THR A 354 -2.30 32.79 8.18
N ARG A 355 -3.61 32.67 8.41
CA ARG A 355 -4.43 31.57 7.88
C ARG A 355 -4.89 31.88 6.47
N GLU A 356 -4.76 30.91 5.58
CA GLU A 356 -5.17 31.02 4.18
C GLU A 356 -6.59 30.46 4.01
N ASP A 357 -7.57 31.35 3.87
CA ASP A 357 -8.98 30.97 3.70
C ASP A 357 -9.32 30.54 2.27
N ALA A 358 -8.40 30.74 1.31
CA ALA A 358 -8.61 30.39 -0.10
C ALA A 358 -8.49 28.88 -0.40
N ILE A 359 -8.08 28.08 0.59
CA ILE A 359 -7.89 26.63 0.41
C ILE A 359 -9.25 25.92 0.42
N ASP A 360 -9.48 25.08 -0.58
CA ASP A 360 -10.66 24.22 -0.65
C ASP A 360 -10.73 23.23 0.51
N LEU A 361 -11.94 22.99 1.04
CA LEU A 361 -12.14 22.11 2.18
C LEU A 361 -11.69 20.67 1.88
N ASP A 362 -11.91 20.18 0.66
CA ASP A 362 -11.51 18.81 0.30
C ASP A 362 -9.99 18.70 0.24
N THR A 363 -9.31 19.74 -0.24
CA THR A 363 -7.84 19.81 -0.22
C THR A 363 -7.29 19.75 1.21
N LEU A 364 -7.90 20.50 2.13
CA LEU A 364 -7.52 20.45 3.55
C LEU A 364 -7.68 19.03 4.11
N GLN A 365 -8.83 18.39 3.89
CA GLN A 365 -9.11 17.06 4.40
C GLN A 365 -8.22 15.99 3.75
N TYR A 366 -7.94 16.13 2.45
CA TYR A 366 -7.02 15.27 1.73
C TYR A 366 -5.61 15.30 2.34
N VAL A 367 -5.08 16.48 2.66
CA VAL A 367 -3.75 16.62 3.27
C VAL A 367 -3.74 16.16 4.74
N LYS A 368 -4.81 16.43 5.50
CA LYS A 368 -4.93 16.01 6.91
C LYS A 368 -5.03 14.49 7.07
N THR A 369 -5.65 13.78 6.12
CA THR A 369 -5.94 12.33 6.23
C THR A 369 -4.68 11.47 6.46
N PRO A 370 -3.61 11.55 5.64
CA PRO A 370 -2.38 10.80 5.88
C PRO A 370 -1.74 11.08 7.25
N TRP A 371 -1.80 12.33 7.75
CA TRP A 371 -1.25 12.69 9.06
C TRP A 371 -2.02 12.04 10.21
N VAL A 372 -3.36 11.97 10.12
CA VAL A 372 -4.18 11.25 11.10
C VAL A 372 -3.85 9.76 11.10
N ARG A 373 -3.68 9.16 9.92
CA ARG A 373 -3.28 7.76 9.79
C ARG A 373 -1.90 7.50 10.40
N LEU A 374 -0.92 8.37 10.13
CA LEU A 374 0.42 8.28 10.71
C LEU A 374 0.37 8.41 12.25
N MET A 375 -0.42 9.35 12.78
CA MET A 375 -0.63 9.48 14.23
C MET A 375 -1.21 8.20 14.85
N HIS A 376 -2.18 7.59 14.15
CA HIS A 376 -2.80 6.33 14.58
C HIS A 376 -1.79 5.17 14.60
N ASP A 377 -1.08 4.96 13.49
CA ASP A 377 -0.19 3.81 13.32
C ASP A 377 1.10 3.93 14.16
N VAL A 378 1.64 5.14 14.34
CA VAL A 378 2.88 5.36 15.12
C VAL A 378 2.63 5.54 16.61
N TYR A 379 1.65 6.36 17.02
CA TYR A 379 1.47 6.74 18.42
C TYR A 379 0.30 6.04 19.09
N PHE A 380 -0.92 6.14 18.53
CA PHE A 380 -2.10 5.62 19.22
C PHE A 380 -2.11 4.10 19.32
N SER A 381 -1.60 3.40 18.31
CA SER A 381 -1.48 1.94 18.32
C SER A 381 -0.16 1.42 18.90
N SER A 382 0.77 2.31 19.31
CA SER A 382 2.00 1.88 20.00
C SER A 382 1.71 1.53 21.46
N GLN A 383 2.41 0.53 21.98
CA GLN A 383 2.40 0.16 23.40
C GLN A 383 3.68 0.59 24.11
N ASP A 384 4.56 1.32 23.41
CA ASP A 384 5.84 1.76 23.95
C ASP A 384 5.64 2.88 24.97
N HIS A 385 6.35 2.78 26.09
CA HIS A 385 6.28 3.78 27.16
C HIS A 385 6.64 5.19 26.66
N THR A 386 7.61 5.32 25.76
CA THR A 386 8.03 6.60 25.18
C THR A 386 6.92 7.28 24.38
N ALA A 387 6.17 6.52 23.58
CA ALA A 387 5.01 7.02 22.84
C ALA A 387 3.91 7.46 23.81
N THR A 388 3.62 6.66 24.84
CA THR A 388 2.63 7.00 25.87
C THR A 388 3.00 8.25 26.66
N SER A 389 4.25 8.39 27.10
CA SER A 389 4.72 9.61 27.79
C SER A 389 4.61 10.83 26.89
N THR A 390 4.98 10.70 25.61
CA THR A 390 4.86 11.80 24.64
C THR A 390 3.41 12.23 24.48
N MET A 391 2.46 11.29 24.38
CA MET A 391 1.03 11.60 24.27
C MET A 391 0.48 12.34 25.50
N LEU A 392 0.94 11.98 26.71
CA LEU A 392 0.50 12.63 27.95
C LEU A 392 1.07 14.05 28.11
N CYS A 393 2.27 14.30 27.58
CA CYS A 393 2.95 15.59 27.72
C CYS A 393 2.65 16.60 26.60
N VAL A 394 1.91 16.21 25.56
CA VAL A 394 1.62 17.11 24.43
C VAL A 394 0.34 17.92 24.69
N GLU A 395 0.52 19.22 24.96
CA GLU A 395 -0.53 20.17 25.35
C GLU A 395 -1.66 20.32 24.32
N ARG A 396 -1.34 20.25 23.01
CA ARG A 396 -2.33 20.42 21.92
C ARG A 396 -3.12 19.15 21.57
N LEU A 397 -2.88 18.05 22.26
CA LEU A 397 -3.63 16.80 22.05
C LEU A 397 -5.01 16.85 22.73
N TRP A 398 -5.07 17.35 23.96
CA TRP A 398 -6.29 17.43 24.78
C TRP A 398 -6.72 18.88 25.00
N SER A 399 -8.01 19.15 25.11
CA SER A 399 -8.51 20.49 25.47
C SER A 399 -8.21 20.78 26.95
N GLY A 400 -7.15 21.54 27.22
CA GLY A 400 -6.86 22.16 28.51
C GLY A 400 -6.29 21.22 29.59
N HIS A 401 -5.06 21.49 30.02
CA HIS A 401 -4.72 21.23 31.42
C HIS A 401 -5.60 22.17 32.27
N LEU A 402 -6.36 21.60 33.20
CA LEU A 402 -6.96 22.33 34.31
C LEU A 402 -5.83 23.06 35.05
N SER A 403 -5.69 24.37 34.83
CA SER A 403 -5.02 25.24 35.79
C SER A 403 -5.92 25.35 37.01
N SER A 404 -5.95 24.31 37.86
CA SER A 404 -6.41 24.44 39.23
C SER A 404 -5.33 25.19 40.00
N GLY A 405 -5.36 26.51 39.88
CA GLY A 405 -4.75 27.44 40.83
C GLY A 405 -5.87 28.22 41.47
N GLU A 406 -6.51 27.66 42.50
CA GLU A 406 -7.15 28.50 43.53
C GLU A 406 -6.03 29.21 44.27
N GLY A 407 -5.59 30.33 43.70
CA GLY A 407 -4.82 31.36 44.36
C GLY A 407 -5.59 32.63 44.15
N ASP A 408 -6.35 33.05 45.16
CA ASP A 408 -6.96 34.37 45.25
C ASP A 408 -5.85 35.42 45.23
N THR A 409 -5.48 35.86 44.03
CA THR A 409 -4.89 37.17 43.79
C THR A 409 -5.68 37.77 42.65
N GLU A 410 -6.55 38.72 43.00
CA GLU A 410 -7.20 39.66 42.09
C GLU A 410 -6.13 40.48 41.37
N GLU A 411 -5.52 39.96 40.32
CA GLU A 411 -4.68 40.75 39.41
C GLU A 411 -4.65 40.07 38.03
N GLU A 412 -5.25 40.78 37.07
CA GLU A 412 -5.15 40.59 35.61
C GLU A 412 -5.79 39.32 35.02
N GLU A 413 -7.03 39.47 34.53
CA GLU A 413 -7.65 38.62 33.51
C GLU A 413 -6.86 38.71 32.18
N GLU A 414 -5.65 38.17 32.13
CA GLU A 414 -5.10 37.65 30.87
C GLU A 414 -5.74 36.29 30.60
N THR A 415 -6.85 36.35 29.87
CA THR A 415 -7.52 35.22 29.26
C THR A 415 -6.51 34.41 28.43
N TYR A 416 -5.95 33.36 29.01
CA TYR A 416 -5.29 32.30 28.24
C TYR A 416 -6.33 31.63 27.34
N LYS A 417 -6.48 32.15 26.12
CA LYS A 417 -7.20 31.52 25.01
C LYS A 417 -6.54 30.16 24.74
N GLY A 418 -7.17 29.08 25.22
CA GLY A 418 -6.75 27.72 24.88
C GLY A 418 -6.69 27.58 23.36
N GLY A 419 -5.50 27.35 22.82
CA GLY A 419 -5.31 27.14 21.38
C GLY A 419 -6.11 25.93 20.86
N PRO A 420 -6.29 25.81 19.53
CA PRO A 420 -6.99 24.67 18.94
C PRO A 420 -6.29 23.36 19.34
N CYS A 421 -7.08 22.35 19.70
CA CYS A 421 -6.60 21.02 20.05
C CYS A 421 -7.15 19.96 19.09
N ILE A 422 -6.46 18.83 18.98
CA ILE A 422 -6.84 17.73 18.06
C ILE A 422 -8.24 17.21 18.36
N MET A 423 -8.60 17.02 19.63
CA MET A 423 -9.91 16.44 19.97
C MET A 423 -11.06 17.35 19.53
N LEU A 424 -10.89 18.66 19.61
CA LEU A 424 -11.88 19.63 19.15
C LEU A 424 -11.96 19.65 17.61
N GLU A 425 -10.81 19.62 16.93
CA GLU A 425 -10.76 19.51 15.45
C GLU A 425 -11.44 18.23 14.95
N PHE A 426 -11.19 17.10 15.61
CA PHE A 426 -11.84 15.83 15.25
C PHE A 426 -13.35 15.84 15.50
N ALA A 427 -13.80 16.44 16.61
CA ALA A 427 -15.22 16.59 16.89
C ALA A 427 -15.91 17.47 15.84
N THR A 428 -15.35 18.65 15.56
CA THR A 428 -15.91 19.60 14.57
C THR A 428 -15.90 19.01 13.15
N ALA A 429 -14.85 18.29 12.75
CA ALA A 429 -14.82 17.59 11.46
C ALA A 429 -15.91 16.53 11.36
N LEU A 430 -16.10 15.70 12.38
CA LEU A 430 -17.16 14.67 12.39
C LEU A 430 -18.57 15.29 12.43
N GLU A 431 -18.78 16.37 13.17
CA GLU A 431 -20.05 17.11 13.17
C GLU A 431 -20.36 17.68 11.79
N THR A 432 -19.37 18.32 11.15
CA THR A 432 -19.49 18.84 9.79
C THR A 432 -19.79 17.72 8.79
N LEU A 433 -19.16 16.55 8.94
CA LEU A 433 -19.47 15.38 8.12
C LEU A 433 -20.92 14.95 8.30
N VAL A 434 -21.41 14.85 9.54
CA VAL A 434 -22.80 14.47 9.82
C VAL A 434 -23.80 15.47 9.20
N GLU A 435 -23.51 16.77 9.25
CA GLU A 435 -24.31 17.80 8.59
C GLU A 435 -24.31 17.64 7.07
N ARG A 436 -23.14 17.44 6.46
CA ARG A 436 -23.00 17.17 5.01
C ARG A 436 -23.73 15.90 4.58
N LEU A 437 -23.70 14.85 5.40
CA LEU A 437 -24.45 13.60 5.16
C LEU A 437 -25.97 13.81 5.25
N LYS A 438 -26.46 14.67 6.15
CA LYS A 438 -27.88 15.00 6.27
C LYS A 438 -28.39 15.90 5.15
N ALA A 439 -27.55 16.78 4.62
CA ALA A 439 -27.89 17.72 3.54
C ALA A 439 -27.92 17.08 2.14
N ARG A 440 -27.74 15.76 2.00
CA ARG A 440 -27.66 15.08 0.70
C ARG A 440 -28.92 15.27 -0.16
N PRO A 441 -28.78 15.44 -1.48
CA PRO A 441 -29.92 15.42 -2.39
C PRO A 441 -30.58 14.04 -2.33
N THR A 442 -31.84 14.04 -1.88
CA THR A 442 -32.70 12.87 -1.73
C THR A 442 -33.13 12.40 -3.11
N GLY A 443 -32.37 11.48 -3.73
CA GLY A 443 -32.72 10.98 -5.06
C GLY A 443 -31.94 9.79 -5.61
N GLU A 444 -30.70 9.54 -5.18
CA GLU A 444 -29.92 8.40 -5.67
C GLU A 444 -29.48 7.50 -4.50
N GLU A 445 -29.77 6.20 -4.58
CA GLU A 445 -29.27 5.18 -3.66
C GLU A 445 -27.76 4.99 -3.86
N VAL A 446 -26.97 5.98 -3.47
CA VAL A 446 -25.52 5.85 -3.44
C VAL A 446 -25.15 4.99 -2.23
N ARG A 447 -24.79 3.73 -2.50
CA ARG A 447 -24.20 2.83 -1.49
C ARG A 447 -23.01 3.52 -0.82
N ALA A 448 -22.90 3.37 0.50
CA ALA A 448 -21.80 3.95 1.30
C ALA A 448 -20.40 3.57 0.78
N ASP A 449 -20.30 2.48 0.03
CA ASP A 449 -19.06 1.94 -0.52
C ASP A 449 -18.53 2.70 -1.75
N ASN A 450 -19.26 3.68 -2.31
CA ASN A 450 -18.87 4.36 -3.56
C ASN A 450 -19.21 5.86 -3.59
N LEU A 451 -18.78 6.60 -2.57
CA LEU A 451 -19.01 8.06 -2.43
C LEU A 451 -17.89 8.93 -3.02
N ASP A 452 -16.81 8.32 -3.52
CA ASP A 452 -15.70 9.04 -4.16
C ASP A 452 -16.20 9.77 -5.42
N GLY A 453 -15.98 11.09 -5.46
CA GLY A 453 -16.43 11.95 -6.56
C GLY A 453 -17.87 12.43 -6.45
N VAL A 454 -18.61 12.06 -5.38
CA VAL A 454 -19.97 12.56 -5.13
C VAL A 454 -19.87 13.93 -4.48
N LYS A 455 -20.11 14.97 -5.28
CA LYS A 455 -20.16 16.35 -4.78
C LYS A 455 -21.42 16.58 -3.96
N ASP A 456 -21.27 17.21 -2.81
CA ASP A 456 -22.39 17.72 -2.03
C ASP A 456 -22.96 19.01 -2.63
N ASN A 457 -23.98 19.57 -1.98
CA ASN A 457 -24.62 20.82 -2.40
C ASN A 457 -23.69 22.04 -2.34
N TRP A 458 -22.52 21.92 -1.72
CA TRP A 458 -21.48 22.94 -1.68
C TRP A 458 -20.39 22.72 -2.73
N GLY A 459 -20.50 21.67 -3.56
CA GLY A 459 -19.57 21.36 -4.65
C GLY A 459 -18.35 20.53 -4.24
N HIS A 460 -18.31 20.08 -2.98
CA HIS A 460 -17.19 19.37 -2.35
C HIS A 460 -17.41 17.85 -2.33
N ASP A 461 -16.35 17.08 -2.55
CA ASP A 461 -16.33 15.62 -2.59
C ASP A 461 -16.59 15.01 -1.21
N LEU A 462 -17.74 14.36 -1.08
CA LEU A 462 -18.17 13.73 0.15
C LEU A 462 -17.35 12.48 0.49
N GLY A 463 -16.77 11.80 -0.51
CA GLY A 463 -15.92 10.62 -0.33
C GLY A 463 -14.62 10.96 0.41
N VAL A 464 -14.01 12.12 0.10
CA VAL A 464 -12.81 12.61 0.77
C VAL A 464 -13.08 12.86 2.26
N HIS A 465 -14.21 13.51 2.59
CA HIS A 465 -14.58 13.77 3.97
C HIS A 465 -14.95 12.49 4.74
N VAL A 466 -15.65 11.55 4.09
CA VAL A 466 -15.96 10.25 4.70
C VAL A 466 -14.67 9.48 5.00
N THR A 467 -13.70 9.51 4.09
CA THR A 467 -12.38 8.87 4.30
C THR A 467 -11.65 9.50 5.49
N TYR A 468 -11.60 10.84 5.56
CA TYR A 468 -11.01 11.55 6.69
C TYR A 468 -11.70 11.20 8.01
N GLY A 469 -13.04 11.24 8.04
CA GLY A 469 -13.85 10.88 9.21
C GLY A 469 -13.67 9.42 9.64
N ALA A 470 -13.54 8.49 8.69
CA ALA A 470 -13.29 7.09 8.97
C ALA A 470 -11.94 6.86 9.66
N GLU A 471 -10.88 7.55 9.19
CA GLU A 471 -9.56 7.50 9.83
C GLU A 471 -9.57 8.13 11.23
N ILE A 472 -10.30 9.25 11.43
CA ILE A 472 -10.51 9.82 12.77
C ILE A 472 -11.17 8.80 13.70
N VAL A 473 -12.28 8.18 13.29
CA VAL A 473 -13.01 7.21 14.11
C VAL A 473 -12.13 6.00 14.44
N LYS A 474 -11.34 5.50 13.48
CA LYS A 474 -10.39 4.41 13.68
C LYS A 474 -9.29 4.79 14.70
N ALA A 475 -8.75 6.00 14.57
CA ALA A 475 -7.76 6.55 15.48
C ALA A 475 -8.30 6.66 16.90
N LEU A 476 -9.48 7.29 17.07
CA LEU A 476 -10.16 7.45 18.34
C LEU A 476 -10.53 6.11 18.98
N LYS A 477 -11.04 5.15 18.21
CA LYS A 477 -11.34 3.81 18.72
C LYS A 477 -10.11 3.17 19.36
N THR A 478 -8.96 3.25 18.70
CA THR A 478 -7.72 2.68 19.24
C THR A 478 -7.26 3.43 20.49
N LEU A 479 -7.32 4.77 20.46
CA LEU A 479 -6.96 5.62 21.60
C LEU A 479 -7.84 5.38 22.83
N PHE A 480 -9.17 5.26 22.67
CA PHE A 480 -10.10 5.05 23.78
C PHE A 480 -10.10 3.62 24.34
N THR A 481 -9.62 2.64 23.57
CA THR A 481 -9.44 1.28 24.09
C THR A 481 -8.24 1.12 25.03
N ARG A 482 -7.30 2.09 25.01
CA ARG A 482 -6.07 2.05 25.78
C ARG A 482 -6.27 2.58 27.20
N LYS A 483 -6.14 1.71 28.21
CA LYS A 483 -6.28 2.13 29.63
C LYS A 483 -5.10 2.98 30.11
N ASP A 484 -3.92 2.75 29.55
CA ASP A 484 -2.65 3.42 29.84
C ASP A 484 -2.63 4.87 29.34
N ALA A 485 -3.32 5.17 28.25
CA ALA A 485 -3.44 6.52 27.69
C ALA A 485 -4.16 7.52 28.63
N TYR A 486 -4.91 7.02 29.64
CA TYR A 486 -5.67 7.84 30.59
C TYR A 486 -5.17 7.72 32.04
N ALA A 487 -4.11 6.93 32.29
CA ALA A 487 -3.64 6.66 33.66
C ALA A 487 -3.15 7.93 34.37
N GLY A 488 -2.59 8.90 33.63
CA GLY A 488 -2.23 10.22 34.15
C GLY A 488 -3.41 11.20 34.33
N VAL A 489 -4.54 10.95 33.68
CA VAL A 489 -5.74 11.82 33.74
C VAL A 489 -6.62 11.47 34.95
N ARG A 490 -6.53 10.25 35.49
CA ARG A 490 -7.38 9.76 36.58
C ARG A 490 -6.81 9.90 38.00
N SER A 491 -5.59 10.38 38.22
CA SER A 491 -4.98 10.35 39.56
C SER A 491 -5.20 11.59 40.43
N VAL A 492 -5.92 12.63 39.95
CA VAL A 492 -6.11 13.88 40.73
C VAL A 492 -7.52 14.05 41.31
N GLY A 493 -8.42 13.08 41.13
CA GLY A 493 -9.83 13.24 41.52
C GLY A 493 -10.43 12.06 42.27
N HIS A 494 -9.87 11.66 43.42
CA HIS A 494 -10.58 11.07 44.58
C HIS A 494 -9.57 10.42 45.55
N ARG A 495 -8.85 11.23 46.33
CA ARG A 495 -8.61 10.89 47.74
C ARG A 495 -9.45 11.86 48.56
N ARG A 496 -10.72 11.50 48.81
CA ARG A 496 -11.42 12.06 49.96
C ARG A 496 -10.81 11.41 51.19
N ASP A 497 -9.96 12.16 51.86
CA ASP A 497 -9.67 11.96 53.26
C ASP A 497 -11.00 11.93 54.03
N VAL A 498 -11.35 10.76 54.56
CA VAL A 498 -12.32 10.66 55.63
C VAL A 498 -11.51 10.57 56.91
N VAL A 499 -11.21 11.73 57.49
CA VAL A 499 -10.86 11.87 58.91
C VAL A 499 -11.93 12.73 59.56
N ALA A 500 -12.83 12.09 60.31
CA ALA A 500 -13.61 12.66 61.41
C ALA A 500 -13.82 11.53 62.43
N SER A 501 -12.90 11.37 63.38
CA SER A 501 -12.95 11.90 64.75
C SER A 501 -13.94 11.18 65.69
N SER A 502 -13.34 10.37 66.57
CA SER A 502 -13.67 10.16 68.00
C SER A 502 -15.14 10.12 68.45
N ARG A 503 -15.57 8.94 68.92
CA ARG A 503 -15.95 8.63 70.32
C ARG A 503 -16.60 7.24 70.36
N ASP A 504 -16.00 6.33 71.14
CA ASP A 504 -16.66 5.58 72.23
C ASP A 504 -15.85 4.33 72.61
N ILE A 505 -15.45 4.30 73.89
CA ILE A 505 -14.97 3.15 74.66
C ILE A 505 -16.23 2.47 75.23
N PRO A 506 -16.33 1.13 75.28
CA PRO A 506 -15.99 0.45 76.52
C PRO A 506 -15.10 -0.79 76.37
N GLN A 507 -14.30 -1.01 77.41
CA GLN A 507 -13.59 -2.23 77.74
C GLN A 507 -14.57 -3.39 78.04
N GLU A 508 -14.20 -4.60 77.63
CA GLU A 508 -14.44 -5.93 78.24
C GLU A 508 -13.66 -6.89 77.32
N GLY A 509 -12.76 -7.80 77.72
CA GLY A 509 -12.67 -8.67 78.88
C GLY A 509 -12.43 -10.10 78.32
N GLY A 510 -11.32 -10.76 78.67
CA GLY A 510 -11.07 -12.19 78.39
C GLY A 510 -9.72 -12.46 77.69
N HIS A 511 -8.63 -12.78 78.40
CA HIS A 511 -8.21 -14.13 78.85
C HIS A 511 -7.96 -15.17 77.75
N GLY A 512 -6.73 -15.71 77.73
CA GLY A 512 -6.34 -16.93 77.01
C GLY A 512 -4.96 -16.82 76.37
N MET A 513 -3.85 -16.92 77.12
CA MET A 513 -3.06 -18.16 77.30
C MET A 513 -2.57 -18.81 76.00
N GLY A 514 -1.24 -18.83 75.84
CA GLY A 514 -0.52 -20.05 75.47
C GLY A 514 0.04 -20.12 74.04
N GLY A 515 1.35 -20.41 73.96
CA GLY A 515 1.87 -21.28 72.91
C GLY A 515 3.13 -20.81 72.22
N ASP A 516 4.27 -21.23 72.76
CA ASP A 516 5.56 -21.34 72.09
C ASP A 516 5.50 -22.11 70.76
N HIS A 517 6.35 -21.71 69.81
CA HIS A 517 7.39 -22.52 69.15
C HIS A 517 7.75 -21.90 67.79
N ALA A 518 8.97 -21.39 67.65
CA ALA A 518 10.14 -22.06 67.05
C ALA A 518 10.05 -22.06 65.50
N GLN A 519 11.03 -21.42 64.85
CA GLN A 519 12.01 -22.05 63.95
C GLN A 519 11.39 -22.83 62.78
N SER A 520 11.81 -22.78 61.54
CA SER A 520 12.93 -22.21 60.79
C SER A 520 12.76 -22.83 59.39
N THR A 521 13.30 -22.19 58.35
CA THR A 521 13.75 -22.82 57.08
C THR A 521 12.75 -23.68 56.28
N GLU A 522 12.32 -23.19 55.12
CA GLU A 522 13.01 -23.39 53.83
C GLU A 522 12.68 -22.24 52.87
#